data_AF-A0A7D4B110-F1
#
_entry.id   AF-A0A7D4B110-F1
#
_cell.length_a   1.000
_cell.length_b   1.000
_cell.length_c   1.000
_cell.angle_alpha   90.00
_cell.angle_beta   90.00
_cell.angle_gamma   90.00
#
_symmetry.space_group_name_H-M   'P 1'
#
loop_
_entity.id
_entity.type
_entity.pdbx_description
1 polymer ?
#
loop_
_entity_poly.entity_id
_entity_poly.type
_entity_poly.pdbx_seq_one_letter_code
_entity_poly.pdbx_strand_id
1 'polypeptide(L)' 'MRVDHRLRLRGDWNQLKDKLQQAYTQLTDEDLTYVEGKGHELVGRLQAKLGKRKRQIVKLLNTL' A
#
# COMPACT_ATOMS: atom_id res chain seq x y z
N MET A 1 -2.79 -7.96 -24.30
CA MET A 1 -3.57 -7.67 -23.07
C MET A 1 -3.35 -6.21 -22.70
N ARG A 2 -4.42 -5.41 -22.56
CA ARG A 2 -4.31 -4.01 -22.14
C ARG A 2 -4.26 -3.99 -20.61
N VAL A 3 -3.13 -3.59 -20.05
CA VAL A 3 -2.99 -3.40 -18.60
C VAL A 3 -3.42 -1.96 -18.31
N ASP A 4 -4.66 -1.79 -17.87
CA ASP A 4 -5.18 -0.48 -17.44
C ASP A 4 -4.47 -0.04 -16.16
N HIS A 5 -3.59 0.98 -16.25
CA HIS A 5 -2.84 1.56 -15.13
C HIS A 5 -3.69 2.49 -14.22
N ARG A 6 -4.94 2.11 -13.95
CA ARG A 6 -5.70 2.72 -12.85
C ARG A 6 -5.43 1.86 -11.62
N LEU A 7 -4.85 2.42 -10.56
CA LEU A 7 -4.77 1.74 -9.26
C LEU A 7 -6.19 1.35 -8.84
N ARG A 8 -6.61 0.12 -9.17
CA ARG A 8 -7.89 -0.47 -8.79
C ARG A 8 -7.78 -0.99 -7.35
N LEU A 9 -7.39 -0.10 -6.44
CA LEU A 9 -7.15 -0.42 -5.03
C LEU A 9 -8.38 -1.06 -4.37
N ARG A 10 -9.61 -0.75 -4.77
CA ARG A 10 -10.81 -1.33 -4.12
C ARG A 10 -10.91 -2.87 -4.23
N GLY A 11 -10.37 -3.49 -5.28
CA GLY A 11 -10.44 -4.96 -5.45
C GLY A 11 -9.23 -5.68 -4.87
N ASP A 12 -8.03 -5.15 -5.12
CA ASP A 12 -6.76 -5.80 -4.76
C ASP A 12 -6.20 -5.35 -3.41
N TRP A 13 -6.79 -4.35 -2.73
CA TRP A 13 -6.21 -3.83 -1.48
C TRP A 13 -6.12 -4.85 -0.37
N ASN A 14 -7.14 -5.70 -0.16
CA ASN A 14 -7.10 -6.71 0.90
C ASN A 14 -5.96 -7.72 0.66
N GLN A 15 -5.77 -8.17 -0.58
CA GLN A 15 -4.64 -9.06 -0.91
C GLN A 15 -3.29 -8.35 -0.78
N LEU A 16 -3.21 -7.09 -1.22
CA LEU A 16 -2.01 -6.27 -1.10
C LEU A 16 -1.65 -6.04 0.37
N LYS A 17 -2.65 -5.77 1.22
CA LYS A 17 -2.53 -5.64 2.66
C LYS A 17 -2.01 -6.92 3.28
N ASP A 18 -2.56 -8.09 2.93
CA ASP A 18 -2.09 -9.38 3.44
C ASP A 18 -0.62 -9.61 3.07
N LYS A 19 -0.24 -9.34 1.81
CA LYS A 19 1.15 -9.42 1.35
C LYS A 19 2.07 -8.45 2.10
N LEU A 20 1.60 -7.24 2.38
CA LEU A 20 2.37 -6.24 3.13
C LEU A 20 2.55 -6.66 4.59
N GLN A 21 1.53 -7.22 5.25
CA GLN A 21 1.66 -7.76 6.62
C GLN A 21 2.64 -8.95 6.66
N GLN A 22 2.58 -9.84 5.66
CA GLN A 22 3.51 -10.96 5.55
C GLN A 22 4.95 -10.51 5.30
N ALA A 23 5.15 -9.50 4.44
CA ALA A 23 6.48 -8.99 4.11
C ALA A 23 7.07 -8.08 5.21
N TYR A 24 6.21 -7.42 5.98
CA TYR A 24 6.61 -6.44 6.99
C TYR A 24 5.84 -6.67 8.30
N THR A 25 6.45 -7.45 9.20
CA THR A 25 5.88 -7.77 10.52
C THR A 25 5.64 -6.53 11.41
N GLN A 26 6.27 -5.40 11.09
CA GLN A 26 6.08 -4.12 11.76
C GLN A 26 4.80 -3.36 11.33
N LEU A 27 4.16 -3.77 10.23
CA LEU A 27 2.92 -3.14 9.75
C LEU A 27 1.73 -3.80 10.42
N THR A 28 0.87 -2.99 11.03
CA THR A 28 -0.39 -3.46 11.61
C THR A 28 -1.55 -3.26 10.63
N ASP A 29 -2.69 -3.84 10.98
CA ASP A 29 -3.95 -3.62 10.27
C ASP A 29 -4.33 -2.13 10.16
N GLU A 30 -4.07 -1.38 11.23
CA GLU A 30 -4.34 0.05 11.33
C GLU A 30 -3.43 0.88 10.40
N ASP A 31 -2.15 0.48 10.27
CA ASP A 31 -1.21 1.12 9.35
C ASP A 31 -1.59 0.90 7.87
N LEU A 32 -2.27 -0.22 7.59
CA LEU A 32 -2.73 -0.64 6.27
C LEU A 32 -4.22 -0.34 6.03
N THR A 33 -4.81 0.51 6.86
CA THR A 33 -6.17 0.98 6.63
C THR A 33 -6.19 1.99 5.47
N TYR A 34 -6.78 1.58 4.35
CA TYR A 34 -7.01 2.46 3.22
C TYR A 34 -8.40 3.08 3.30
N VAL A 35 -8.45 4.41 3.29
CA VAL A 35 -9.68 5.17 3.11
C VAL A 35 -9.67 5.77 1.71
N GLU A 36 -10.75 5.59 0.97
CA GLU A 36 -10.85 6.09 -0.38
C GLU A 36 -10.66 7.61 -0.45
N GLY A 37 -9.90 8.08 -1.44
CA GLY A 37 -9.50 9.48 -1.54
C GLY A 37 -8.36 9.89 -0.61
N LYS A 38 -8.00 9.06 0.39
CA LYS A 38 -6.92 9.31 1.36
C LYS A 38 -5.67 8.48 1.13
N GLY A 39 -5.39 8.09 -0.11
CA GLY A 39 -4.18 7.34 -0.46
C GLY A 39 -2.87 8.04 -0.03
N HIS A 40 -2.88 9.38 0.05
CA HIS A 40 -1.72 10.14 0.54
C HIS A 40 -1.44 9.89 2.04
N GLU A 41 -2.47 9.75 2.88
CA GLU A 41 -2.32 9.46 4.31
C GLU A 41 -1.72 8.08 4.52
N LEU A 42 -2.24 7.07 3.81
CA LEU A 42 -1.72 5.71 3.81
C LEU A 42 -0.23 5.69 3.45
N VAL A 43 0.14 6.37 2.37
CA VAL A 43 1.55 6.45 1.96
C VAL A 43 2.40 7.13 3.04
N GLY A 44 1.91 8.18 3.68
CA GLY A 44 2.61 8.85 4.79
C GLY A 44 2.86 7.93 5.99
N ARG A 45 1.84 7.16 6.41
CA ARG A 45 1.98 6.17 7.48
C ARG A 45 3.01 5.10 7.14
N LEU A 46 2.93 4.55 5.93
CA LEU A 46 3.89 3.55 5.44
C LEU A 46 5.32 4.09 5.36
N GLN A 47 5.49 5.36 4.96
CA GLN A 47 6.81 6.00 4.98
C GLN A 47 7.38 6.07 6.39
N ALA A 48 6.58 6.50 7.37
CA ALA A 48 7.00 6.59 8.77
C ALA A 48 7.32 5.22 9.38
N LYS A 49 6.49 4.21 9.11
CA LYS A 49 6.63 2.85 9.66
C LYS A 49 7.76 2.05 9.03
N LEU A 50 7.94 2.16 7.72
CA LEU A 50 8.97 1.42 6.98
C LEU A 50 10.30 2.18 6.85
N GLY A 51 10.34 3.47 7.21
CA GLY A 51 11.49 4.34 7.00
C GLY A 51 11.87 4.52 5.52
N LYS A 52 10.92 4.29 4.61
CA LYS A 52 11.15 4.30 3.16
C LYS A 52 10.68 5.62 2.54
N ARG A 53 11.28 5.97 1.39
CA ARG A 53 10.87 7.15 0.62
C ARG A 53 9.52 6.90 -0.06
N LYS A 54 8.74 7.96 -0.27
CA LYS A 54 7.45 7.93 -0.99
C LYS A 54 7.48 7.08 -2.27
N ARG A 55 8.51 7.25 -3.11
CA ARG A 55 8.66 6.46 -4.35
C ARG A 55 8.78 4.96 -4.11
N GLN A 56 9.47 4.54 -3.05
CA GLN A 56 9.60 3.12 -2.71
C GLN A 56 8.27 2.54 -2.23
N ILE A 57 7.50 3.30 -1.45
CA ILE A 57 6.15 2.92 -1.03
C ILE A 57 5.24 2.78 -2.24
N VAL A 58 5.17 3.79 -3.10
CA VAL A 58 4.36 3.74 -4.32
C VAL A 58 4.77 2.57 -5.21
N LYS A 59 6.07 2.29 -5.34
CA LYS A 59 6.55 1.12 -6.07
C LYS A 59 6.08 -0.19 -5.42
N LEU A 60 6.19 -0.32 -4.10
CA LEU A 60 5.70 -1.47 -3.33
C LEU A 60 4.21 -1.73 -3.60
N LEU A 61 3.39 -0.68 -3.49
CA LEU A 61 1.95 -0.76 -3.72
C LEU A 61 1.57 -1.11 -5.18
N ASN A 62 2.46 -0.87 -6.13
CA ASN A 62 2.26 -1.18 -7.56
C ASN A 62 2.92 -2.49 -8.02
N THR A 63 3.81 -3.08 -7.22
CA THR A 63 4.62 -4.26 -7.62
C THR A 63 4.07 -5.57 -7.05
N LEU A 64 3.39 -5.50 -5.89
CA LEU A 64 2.79 -6.63 -5.21
C LEU A 64 1.41 -6.97 -5.78
#